data_AF-A0A285VH67-F1
#
_entry.id   AF-A0A285VH67-F1
#
_cell.length_a   1.000
_cell.length_b   1.000
_cell.length_c   1.000
_cell.angle_alpha   90.00
_cell.angle_beta   90.00
_cell.angle_gamma   90.00
#
_symmetry.space_group_name_H-M   'P 1'
#
loop_
_entity.id
_entity.type
_entity.pdbx_description
1 polymer ?
#
loop_
_entity_poly.entity_id
_entity_poly.type
_entity_poly.pdbx_seq_one_letter_code
_entity_poly.pdbx_strand_id
1 'polypeptide(L)'
;MATYVEKGDIYFFYRPKVNVEKVQGLDDVQRTYMVLAPDDGDAARLFVVGKKRMPKIPQGKPQSTAREWMMNDMTGKPKEIGKALAPLEYDTKTQGEQEQGEAIPVGEGRYAIFERNNSTRLAYRLSSPDKPGKAQRELGILAEASYIISVRNPELDVPGFPDSRPNYPKRLQEKFAEKRWIDIDDSKLLDYESAQFLLIGAHDALSEEEITLGGKPNLFKTLGLKKRNWPTEALEAGKLSEPQMEPETREPAGDPSKGGERGGKAARQTSSAAGVAHALKGVDFPCNKADLIKQAKANHANDDVIKVLNEFSQRQYETMADVQKAVGEVR
;
A
#
# COMPACT_ATOMS: atom_id res chain seq x y z
N MET A 1 -24.68 -22.04 -9.15
CA MET A 1 -24.78 -20.74 -8.44
C MET A 1 -23.41 -20.43 -7.87
N ALA A 2 -22.93 -19.18 -7.98
CA ALA A 2 -21.65 -18.79 -7.39
C ALA A 2 -21.75 -18.81 -5.86
N THR A 3 -20.77 -19.45 -5.21
CA THR A 3 -20.62 -19.40 -3.74
C THR A 3 -19.88 -18.12 -3.39
N TYR A 4 -20.60 -17.15 -2.85
CA TYR A 4 -20.02 -15.86 -2.47
C TYR A 4 -19.29 -15.98 -1.13
N VAL A 5 -18.07 -15.44 -1.12
CA VAL A 5 -17.27 -15.23 0.09
C VAL A 5 -17.59 -13.87 0.69
N GLU A 6 -17.76 -12.85 -0.16
CA GLU A 6 -18.01 -11.48 0.27
C GLU A 6 -18.66 -10.65 -0.85
N LYS A 7 -19.41 -9.62 -0.49
CA LYS A 7 -19.91 -8.57 -1.39
C LYS A 7 -19.79 -7.20 -0.72
N GLY A 8 -19.74 -6.15 -1.51
CA GLY A 8 -19.76 -4.80 -0.96
C GLY A 8 -19.52 -3.71 -1.99
N ASP A 9 -19.13 -2.54 -1.48
CA ASP A 9 -18.72 -1.40 -2.28
C ASP A 9 -17.22 -1.42 -2.56
N ILE A 10 -16.84 -1.02 -3.77
CA ILE A 10 -15.45 -0.85 -4.18
C ILE A 10 -15.21 0.58 -4.62
N TYR A 11 -14.09 1.15 -4.19
CA TYR A 11 -13.66 2.49 -4.57
C TYR A 11 -12.22 2.47 -5.04
N PHE A 12 -11.91 3.23 -6.07
CA PHE A 12 -10.55 3.39 -6.58
C PHE A 12 -10.07 4.82 -6.35
N PHE A 13 -8.81 4.96 -5.95
CA PHE A 13 -8.14 6.25 -5.82
C PHE A 13 -6.76 6.20 -6.43
N TYR A 14 -6.22 7.34 -6.84
CA TYR A 14 -4.79 7.49 -7.10
C TYR A 14 -4.24 8.69 -6.33
N ARG A 15 -2.99 8.62 -5.91
CA ARG A 15 -2.29 9.75 -5.31
C ARG A 15 -1.19 10.22 -6.25
N PRO A 16 -1.21 11.49 -6.67
CA PRO A 16 -0.13 12.09 -7.45
C PRO A 16 1.21 12.06 -6.71
N LYS A 17 2.31 12.14 -7.46
CA LYS A 17 3.63 12.45 -6.89
C LYS A 17 3.64 13.88 -6.36
N VAL A 18 4.49 14.12 -5.37
CA VAL A 18 4.76 15.46 -4.84
C VAL A 18 5.51 16.28 -5.90
N ASN A 19 5.27 17.59 -5.95
CA ASN A 19 5.83 18.54 -6.90
C ASN A 19 5.49 18.27 -8.37
N VAL A 20 4.36 17.62 -8.66
CA VAL A 20 3.83 17.52 -10.01
C VAL A 20 2.83 18.65 -10.24
N GLU A 21 3.13 19.54 -11.18
CA GLU A 21 2.21 20.63 -11.57
C GLU A 21 0.92 20.09 -12.20
N LYS A 22 1.01 19.00 -12.98
CA LYS A 22 -0.14 18.40 -13.66
C LYS A 22 0.01 16.90 -13.85
N VAL A 23 -1.03 16.15 -13.50
CA VAL A 23 -1.07 14.69 -13.69
C VAL A 23 -1.44 14.36 -15.13
N GLN A 24 -0.48 13.86 -15.91
CA GLN A 24 -0.68 13.56 -17.33
C GLN A 24 -0.86 12.06 -17.62
N GLY A 25 -0.29 11.20 -16.77
CA GLY A 25 -0.37 9.75 -16.89
C GLY A 25 0.21 9.01 -15.68
N LEU A 26 0.48 7.71 -15.84
CA LEU A 26 0.92 6.82 -14.76
C LEU A 26 2.25 7.22 -14.11
N ASP A 27 3.14 7.87 -14.85
CA ASP A 27 4.44 8.33 -14.34
C ASP A 27 4.31 9.43 -13.29
N ASP A 28 3.21 10.19 -13.33
CA ASP A 28 2.88 11.23 -12.36
C ASP A 28 2.13 10.69 -11.15
N VAL A 29 1.73 9.41 -11.18
CA VAL A 29 1.06 8.73 -10.08
C VAL A 29 2.11 8.14 -9.14
N GLN A 30 1.98 8.45 -7.85
CA GLN A 30 2.81 7.85 -6.81
C GLN A 30 2.25 6.48 -6.41
N ARG A 31 0.94 6.41 -6.12
CA ARG A 31 0.25 5.21 -5.66
C ARG A 31 -1.16 5.14 -6.22
N THR A 32 -1.63 3.91 -6.44
CA THR A 32 -3.03 3.63 -6.76
C THR A 32 -3.58 2.75 -5.66
N TYR A 33 -4.80 3.07 -5.24
CA TYR A 33 -5.48 2.43 -4.13
C TYR A 33 -6.79 1.80 -4.60
N MET A 34 -7.15 0.70 -3.94
CA MET A 34 -8.46 0.08 -4.02
C MET A 34 -8.99 -0.05 -2.60
N VAL A 35 -10.22 0.39 -2.37
CA VAL A 35 -10.92 0.22 -1.11
C VAL A 35 -12.02 -0.81 -1.30
N LEU A 36 -12.07 -1.82 -0.44
CA LEU A 36 -13.20 -2.75 -0.33
C LEU A 36 -13.94 -2.48 0.98
N ALA A 37 -15.24 -2.17 0.88
CA ALA A 37 -16.13 -1.99 2.02
C ALA A 37 -17.23 -3.07 1.96
N PRO A 38 -17.06 -4.20 2.67
CA PRO A 38 -18.04 -5.29 2.71
C PRO A 38 -19.43 -4.84 3.19
N ASP A 39 -20.49 -5.44 2.66
CA ASP A 39 -21.88 -5.17 3.06
C ASP A 39 -22.15 -5.60 4.51
N ASP A 40 -21.62 -6.76 4.89
CA ASP A 40 -21.88 -7.43 6.17
C ASP A 40 -20.77 -7.16 7.21
N GLY A 41 -19.99 -6.09 7.03
CA GLY A 41 -18.84 -5.75 7.89
C GLY A 41 -18.87 -4.32 8.43
N ASP A 42 -18.21 -4.10 9.56
CA ASP A 42 -17.99 -2.76 10.14
C ASP A 42 -16.63 -2.15 9.76
N ALA A 43 -15.78 -2.93 9.09
CA ALA A 43 -14.47 -2.56 8.61
C ALA A 43 -14.41 -2.50 7.08
N ALA A 44 -13.58 -1.62 6.55
CA ALA A 44 -13.18 -1.56 5.16
C ALA A 44 -11.65 -1.77 5.07
N ARG A 45 -11.21 -2.19 3.89
CA ARG A 45 -9.81 -2.50 3.58
C ARG A 45 -9.29 -1.54 2.54
N LEU A 46 -8.14 -0.92 2.79
CA LEU A 46 -7.40 -0.12 1.83
C LEU A 46 -6.24 -0.96 1.29
N PHE A 47 -6.18 -1.11 -0.02
CA PHE A 47 -5.13 -1.85 -0.69
C PHE A 47 -4.30 -0.93 -1.58
N VAL A 48 -2.98 -1.13 -1.59
CA VAL A 48 -2.07 -0.52 -2.55
C VAL A 48 -1.88 -1.47 -3.74
N VAL A 49 -1.95 -0.91 -4.96
CA VAL A 49 -1.71 -1.62 -6.22
C VAL A 49 -0.23 -1.48 -6.62
N GLY A 50 0.50 -2.61 -6.67
CA GLY A 50 1.96 -2.62 -6.76
C GLY A 50 2.57 -1.89 -7.95
N LYS A 51 2.02 -2.09 -9.17
CA LYS A 51 2.45 -1.36 -10.38
C LYS A 51 1.60 -0.12 -10.69
N LYS A 52 0.83 0.38 -9.71
CA LYS A 52 -0.05 1.56 -9.83
C LYS A 52 -1.19 1.42 -10.84
N ARG A 53 -1.38 0.26 -11.44
CA ARG A 53 -2.44 -0.03 -12.41
C ARG A 53 -2.93 -1.46 -12.28
N MET A 54 -4.20 -1.66 -12.61
CA MET A 54 -4.80 -2.99 -12.64
C MET A 54 -4.23 -3.83 -13.79
N PRO A 55 -4.18 -5.17 -13.64
CA PRO A 55 -3.67 -6.06 -14.69
C PRO A 55 -4.52 -5.97 -15.95
N LYS A 56 -3.87 -6.10 -17.12
CA LYS A 56 -4.62 -6.22 -18.39
C LYS A 56 -5.38 -7.54 -18.41
N ILE A 57 -6.54 -7.51 -19.09
CA ILE A 57 -7.33 -8.70 -19.39
C ILE A 57 -7.25 -8.90 -20.91
N PRO A 58 -6.26 -9.68 -21.40
CA PRO A 58 -6.16 -9.95 -22.83
C PRO A 58 -7.33 -10.84 -23.28
N GLN A 59 -8.08 -10.35 -24.28
CA GLN A 59 -9.24 -10.96 -24.95
C GLN A 59 -9.49 -12.45 -24.64
N GLY A 60 -10.16 -12.71 -23.52
CA GLY A 60 -10.75 -14.01 -23.18
C GLY A 60 -9.81 -15.13 -22.72
N LYS A 61 -8.51 -14.88 -22.45
CA LYS A 61 -7.64 -15.89 -21.84
C LYS A 61 -6.84 -15.32 -20.67
N PRO A 62 -6.98 -15.86 -19.45
CA PRO A 62 -6.09 -15.54 -18.35
C PRO A 62 -4.63 -15.77 -18.78
N GLN A 63 -3.83 -14.71 -18.77
CA GLN A 63 -2.39 -14.80 -19.05
C GLN A 63 -1.64 -14.56 -17.74
N SER A 64 -0.92 -15.59 -17.27
CA SER A 64 -0.13 -15.52 -16.03
C SER A 64 0.98 -14.45 -16.07
N THR A 65 1.34 -13.98 -17.26
CA THR A 65 2.31 -12.89 -17.49
C THR A 65 1.74 -11.50 -17.19
N ALA A 66 0.42 -11.32 -17.27
CA ALA A 66 -0.27 -10.08 -16.93
C ALA A 66 -0.75 -10.10 -15.47
N ARG A 67 0.20 -10.36 -14.56
CA ARG A 67 -0.06 -10.46 -13.12
C ARG A 67 0.40 -9.22 -12.39
N GLU A 68 -0.40 -8.80 -11.42
CA GLU A 68 -0.07 -7.72 -10.50
C GLU A 68 -0.24 -8.18 -9.06
N TRP A 69 0.42 -7.51 -8.12
CA TRP A 69 0.21 -7.74 -6.71
C TRP A 69 -0.52 -6.57 -6.06
N MET A 70 -1.27 -6.88 -5.03
CA MET A 70 -1.86 -5.91 -4.13
C MET A 70 -1.49 -6.25 -2.70
N MET A 71 -1.44 -5.22 -1.86
CA MET A 71 -1.12 -5.36 -0.45
C MET A 71 -2.11 -4.56 0.38
N ASN A 72 -2.62 -5.15 1.45
CA ASN A 72 -3.41 -4.44 2.44
C ASN A 72 -2.52 -3.41 3.15
N ASP A 73 -2.85 -2.13 2.99
CA ASP A 73 -2.18 -1.01 3.65
C ASP A 73 -2.83 -0.69 5.00
N MET A 74 -4.15 -0.90 5.12
CA MET A 74 -4.87 -0.83 6.39
C MET A 74 -6.24 -1.51 6.31
N THR A 75 -6.66 -2.07 7.44
CA THR A 75 -8.05 -2.50 7.70
C THR A 75 -8.56 -1.74 8.91
N GLY A 76 -9.78 -1.20 8.83
CA GLY A 76 -10.39 -0.50 9.94
C GLY A 76 -11.74 0.08 9.57
N LYS A 77 -12.31 0.93 10.45
CA LYS A 77 -13.59 1.57 10.16
C LYS A 77 -13.50 2.38 8.85
N PRO A 78 -14.54 2.38 8.00
CA PRO A 78 -14.54 3.11 6.72
C PRO A 78 -14.11 4.58 6.82
N LYS A 79 -14.48 5.28 7.90
CA LYS A 79 -14.07 6.67 8.13
C LYS A 79 -12.57 6.84 8.41
N GLU A 80 -11.92 5.85 9.02
CA GLU A 80 -10.47 5.87 9.22
C GLU A 80 -9.73 5.66 7.89
N ILE A 81 -10.28 4.84 6.99
CA ILE A 81 -9.80 4.71 5.60
C ILE A 81 -9.90 6.06 4.90
N GLY A 82 -11.03 6.77 5.04
CA GLY A 82 -11.19 8.12 4.49
C GLY A 82 -10.14 9.11 4.99
N LYS A 83 -9.81 9.09 6.30
CA LYS A 83 -8.74 9.93 6.85
C LYS A 83 -7.36 9.60 6.27
N ALA A 84 -7.05 8.32 6.03
CA ALA A 84 -5.76 7.93 5.44
C ALA A 84 -5.60 8.39 3.98
N LEU A 85 -6.72 8.57 3.28
CA LEU A 85 -6.75 9.10 1.90
C LEU A 85 -6.62 10.62 1.84
N ALA A 86 -6.83 11.34 2.95
CA ALA A 86 -6.63 12.77 3.06
C ALA A 86 -5.15 13.18 2.86
N PRO A 87 -4.85 14.49 2.71
CA PRO A 87 -3.48 14.97 2.64
C PRO A 87 -2.66 14.51 3.85
N LEU A 88 -1.37 14.26 3.62
CA LEU A 88 -0.42 13.92 4.67
C LEU A 88 0.72 14.94 4.64
N GLU A 89 1.03 15.54 5.78
CA GLU A 89 2.28 16.27 5.96
C GLU A 89 3.39 15.28 6.31
N TYR A 90 4.55 15.40 5.66
CA TYR A 90 5.74 14.67 6.07
C TYR A 90 6.98 15.56 6.04
N ASP A 91 7.72 15.58 7.15
CA ASP A 91 9.02 16.24 7.25
C ASP A 91 10.07 15.44 6.48
N THR A 92 10.67 16.04 5.45
CA THR A 92 11.86 15.47 4.81
C THR A 92 13.12 16.18 5.30
N LYS A 93 14.09 15.40 5.79
CA LYS A 93 15.37 15.90 6.31
C LYS A 93 16.25 16.60 5.26
N THR A 94 15.92 16.47 3.98
CA THR A 94 16.76 16.92 2.86
C THR A 94 16.14 18.00 2.00
N GLN A 95 14.83 18.28 2.11
CA GLN A 95 14.14 19.26 1.26
C GLN A 95 13.08 20.10 1.99
N GLY A 96 13.00 20.08 3.32
CA GLY A 96 11.99 20.82 4.09
C GLY A 96 10.66 20.07 4.23
N GLU A 97 9.66 20.76 4.80
CA GLU A 97 8.26 20.30 4.87
C GLU A 97 7.76 20.00 3.45
N GLN A 98 7.38 18.74 3.18
CA GLN A 98 6.75 18.38 1.92
C GLN A 98 5.31 17.95 2.17
N GLU A 99 4.43 18.60 1.43
CA GLU A 99 3.00 18.38 1.48
C GLU A 99 2.61 17.28 0.49
N GLN A 100 2.07 16.18 1.01
CA GLN A 100 1.42 15.17 0.18
C GLN A 100 -0.04 15.53 0.01
N GLY A 101 -0.46 15.82 -1.22
CA GLY A 101 -1.88 15.97 -1.54
C GLY A 101 -2.70 14.72 -1.27
N GLU A 102 -4.02 14.89 -1.21
CA GLU A 102 -4.96 13.80 -1.05
C GLU A 102 -4.91 12.76 -2.17
N ALA A 103 -5.43 11.58 -1.87
CA ALA A 103 -5.74 10.59 -2.88
C ALA A 103 -7.05 10.97 -3.59
N ILE A 104 -7.04 10.98 -4.92
CA ILE A 104 -8.12 11.43 -5.79
C ILE A 104 -9.01 10.24 -6.17
N PRO A 105 -10.33 10.30 -5.95
CA PRO A 105 -11.26 9.25 -6.33
C PRO A 105 -11.35 9.15 -7.86
N VAL A 106 -11.30 7.92 -8.38
CA VAL A 106 -11.30 7.63 -9.82
C VAL A 106 -12.24 6.49 -10.18
N GLY A 107 -12.89 5.85 -9.21
CA GLY A 107 -13.91 4.85 -9.48
C GLY A 107 -14.74 4.54 -8.25
N GLU A 108 -16.02 4.30 -8.46
CA GLU A 108 -16.98 3.84 -7.48
C GLU A 108 -17.80 2.71 -8.10
N GLY A 109 -18.03 1.63 -7.36
CA GLY A 109 -18.78 0.49 -7.85
C GLY A 109 -19.16 -0.51 -6.77
N ARG A 110 -19.66 -1.66 -7.24
CA ARG A 110 -19.95 -2.84 -6.40
C ARG A 110 -18.98 -3.95 -6.74
N TYR A 111 -18.62 -4.76 -5.75
CA TYR A 111 -17.79 -5.94 -5.95
C TYR A 111 -18.40 -7.20 -5.34
N ALA A 112 -17.88 -8.34 -5.77
CA ALA A 112 -18.06 -9.62 -5.11
C ALA A 112 -16.76 -10.41 -5.14
N ILE A 113 -16.53 -11.15 -4.06
CA ILE A 113 -15.55 -12.23 -3.97
C ILE A 113 -16.31 -13.56 -3.94
N PHE A 114 -15.95 -14.49 -4.82
CA PHE A 114 -16.66 -15.76 -4.96
C PHE A 114 -15.76 -16.86 -5.52
N GLU A 115 -16.16 -18.10 -5.33
CA GLU A 115 -15.48 -19.25 -5.91
C GLU A 115 -16.01 -19.58 -7.33
N ARG A 116 -15.11 -19.81 -8.28
CA ARG A 116 -15.42 -20.25 -9.65
C ARG A 116 -14.26 -21.08 -10.19
N ASN A 117 -14.55 -22.27 -10.72
CA ASN A 117 -13.57 -23.17 -11.34
C ASN A 117 -12.34 -23.43 -10.44
N ASN A 118 -12.56 -23.71 -9.15
CA ASN A 118 -11.50 -23.97 -8.16
C ASN A 118 -10.49 -22.81 -8.04
N SER A 119 -10.98 -21.57 -8.16
CA SER A 119 -10.20 -20.37 -7.88
C SER A 119 -11.10 -19.31 -7.29
N THR A 120 -10.55 -18.44 -6.46
CA THR A 120 -11.28 -17.25 -6.02
C THR A 120 -11.27 -16.17 -7.10
N ARG A 121 -12.43 -15.57 -7.33
CA ARG A 121 -12.64 -14.40 -8.19
C ARG A 121 -12.88 -13.16 -7.33
N LEU A 122 -12.29 -12.03 -7.72
CA LEU A 122 -12.76 -10.69 -7.38
C LEU A 122 -13.32 -10.06 -8.64
N ALA A 123 -14.60 -9.75 -8.62
CA ALA A 123 -15.27 -9.09 -9.73
C ALA A 123 -15.90 -7.78 -9.28
N TYR A 124 -15.92 -6.78 -10.16
CA TYR A 124 -16.57 -5.50 -9.90
C TYR A 124 -17.28 -4.95 -11.13
N ARG A 125 -18.21 -4.02 -10.87
CA ARG A 125 -18.82 -3.12 -11.85
C ARG A 125 -18.88 -1.71 -11.29
N LEU A 126 -18.41 -0.73 -12.07
CA LEU A 126 -18.49 0.68 -11.72
C LEU A 126 -19.92 1.21 -11.85
N SER A 127 -20.30 2.07 -10.91
CA SER A 127 -21.43 2.98 -11.00
C SER A 127 -21.00 4.40 -11.40
N SER A 128 -19.75 4.79 -11.09
CA SER A 128 -19.19 6.09 -11.45
C SER A 128 -17.67 5.99 -11.72
N PRO A 129 -17.19 6.44 -12.90
CA PRO A 129 -18.01 6.79 -14.06
C PRO A 129 -18.65 5.54 -14.66
N ASP A 130 -19.78 5.69 -15.34
CA ASP A 130 -20.42 4.61 -16.10
C ASP A 130 -19.54 4.18 -17.30
N LYS A 131 -18.83 5.14 -17.89
CA LYS A 131 -17.90 4.96 -19.00
C LYS A 131 -16.49 5.40 -18.60
N PRO A 132 -15.53 4.47 -18.49
CA PRO A 132 -14.14 4.78 -18.20
C PRO A 132 -13.53 5.85 -19.14
N GLY A 133 -13.06 6.95 -18.56
CA GLY A 133 -12.37 8.03 -19.26
C GLY A 133 -10.85 7.83 -19.30
N LYS A 134 -10.11 8.93 -19.54
CA LYS A 134 -8.65 8.93 -19.55
C LYS A 134 -8.07 8.43 -18.22
N ALA A 135 -8.57 8.93 -17.09
CA ALA A 135 -8.05 8.58 -15.76
C ALA A 135 -8.14 7.07 -15.49
N GLN A 136 -9.30 6.46 -15.75
CA GLN A 136 -9.51 5.02 -15.56
C GLN A 136 -8.63 4.20 -16.51
N ARG A 137 -8.52 4.59 -17.78
CA ARG A 137 -7.68 3.88 -18.77
C ARG A 137 -6.21 3.85 -18.40
N GLU A 138 -5.64 4.98 -17.92
CA GLU A 138 -4.24 5.05 -17.45
C GLU A 138 -3.98 4.08 -16.29
N LEU A 139 -4.96 3.93 -15.40
CA LEU A 139 -4.90 3.05 -14.23
C LEU A 139 -5.35 1.61 -14.50
N GLY A 140 -5.76 1.29 -15.74
CA GLY A 140 -6.27 -0.04 -16.10
C GLY A 140 -7.64 -0.39 -15.50
N ILE A 141 -8.39 0.59 -15.01
CA ILE A 141 -9.73 0.38 -14.43
C ILE A 141 -10.74 0.29 -15.57
N LEU A 142 -11.47 -0.81 -15.64
CA LEU A 142 -12.51 -1.05 -16.64
C LEU A 142 -13.90 -0.71 -16.08
N ALA A 143 -14.92 -0.67 -16.94
CA ALA A 143 -16.30 -0.45 -16.49
C ALA A 143 -16.77 -1.61 -15.61
N GLU A 144 -16.36 -2.82 -15.97
CA GLU A 144 -16.50 -4.03 -15.19
C GLU A 144 -15.34 -4.97 -15.49
N ALA A 145 -15.00 -5.83 -14.53
CA ALA A 145 -13.90 -6.77 -14.67
C ALA A 145 -13.98 -7.87 -13.62
N SER A 146 -13.35 -9.01 -13.92
CA SER A 146 -13.05 -10.06 -12.96
C SER A 146 -11.59 -10.46 -12.99
N TYR A 147 -11.08 -10.79 -11.81
CA TYR A 147 -9.70 -11.19 -11.57
C TYR A 147 -9.69 -12.49 -10.79
N ILE A 148 -8.80 -13.41 -11.15
CA ILE A 148 -8.42 -14.51 -10.27
C ILE A 148 -7.53 -13.93 -9.18
N ILE A 149 -7.88 -14.17 -7.92
CA ILE A 149 -7.13 -13.70 -6.76
C ILE A 149 -6.70 -14.83 -5.84
N SER A 150 -5.48 -14.73 -5.30
CA SER A 150 -4.94 -15.70 -4.35
C SER A 150 -4.01 -15.01 -3.35
N VAL A 151 -4.11 -15.39 -2.08
CA VAL A 151 -3.32 -14.79 -1.00
C VAL A 151 -1.94 -15.43 -0.96
N ARG A 152 -0.90 -14.60 -0.90
CA ARG A 152 0.49 -15.02 -0.76
C ARG A 152 0.70 -15.65 0.62
N ASN A 153 1.40 -16.77 0.66
CA ASN A 153 1.95 -17.28 1.91
C ASN A 153 3.06 -16.35 2.41
N PRO A 154 2.90 -15.72 3.59
CA PRO A 154 3.86 -14.74 4.09
C PRO A 154 5.18 -15.35 4.58
N GLU A 155 5.25 -16.67 4.77
CA GLU A 155 6.48 -17.36 5.19
C GLU A 155 7.41 -17.67 4.01
N LEU A 156 6.91 -17.58 2.77
CA LEU A 156 7.70 -17.86 1.58
C LEU A 156 8.13 -16.56 0.90
N ASP A 157 9.43 -16.45 0.62
CA ASP A 157 9.97 -15.34 -0.15
C ASP A 157 9.64 -15.52 -1.63
N VAL A 158 9.00 -14.50 -2.21
CA VAL A 158 8.56 -14.47 -3.60
C VAL A 158 9.13 -13.22 -4.28
N PRO A 159 9.98 -13.35 -5.30
CA PRO A 159 10.54 -12.20 -6.01
C PRO A 159 9.46 -11.26 -6.58
N GLY A 160 9.69 -9.96 -6.46
CA GLY A 160 8.80 -8.92 -6.99
C GLY A 160 7.66 -8.49 -6.06
N PHE A 161 7.60 -9.05 -4.86
CA PHE A 161 6.67 -8.63 -3.80
C PHE A 161 7.41 -7.87 -2.69
N PRO A 162 6.70 -7.02 -1.92
CA PRO A 162 7.27 -6.41 -0.72
C PRO A 162 7.66 -7.46 0.34
N ASP A 163 8.67 -7.12 1.15
CA ASP A 163 9.15 -7.94 2.26
C ASP A 163 8.23 -7.90 3.49
N SER A 164 7.27 -6.97 3.53
CA SER A 164 6.31 -6.84 4.62
C SER A 164 5.43 -8.10 4.73
N ARG A 165 5.09 -8.48 5.96
CA ARG A 165 4.34 -9.71 6.25
C ARG A 165 3.16 -9.38 7.17
N PRO A 166 1.95 -9.92 6.90
CA PRO A 166 0.82 -9.80 7.81
C PRO A 166 1.08 -10.56 9.10
N ASN A 167 0.54 -10.04 10.19
CA ASN A 167 0.54 -10.72 11.48
C ASN A 167 -0.68 -11.65 11.60
N TYR A 168 -0.70 -12.75 10.85
CA TYR A 168 -1.80 -13.71 10.90
C TYR A 168 -1.81 -14.47 12.24
N PRO A 169 -2.99 -14.70 12.85
CA PRO A 169 -3.11 -15.66 13.94
C PRO A 169 -2.80 -17.07 13.43
N LYS A 170 -2.32 -17.92 14.32
CA LYS A 170 -1.87 -19.29 14.01
C LYS A 170 -2.88 -20.07 13.15
N ARG A 171 -4.18 -19.96 13.45
CA ARG A 171 -5.26 -20.61 12.69
C ARG A 171 -5.29 -20.20 11.21
N LEU A 172 -5.02 -18.94 10.89
CA LEU A 172 -4.96 -18.48 9.49
C LEU A 172 -3.61 -18.85 8.86
N GLN A 173 -2.52 -18.79 9.62
CA GLN A 173 -1.20 -19.22 9.15
C GLN A 173 -1.18 -20.71 8.75
N GLU A 174 -1.83 -21.56 9.54
CA GLU A 174 -1.95 -23.00 9.28
C GLU A 174 -2.70 -23.33 7.97
N LYS A 175 -3.55 -22.42 7.46
CA LYS A 175 -4.25 -22.62 6.16
C LYS A 175 -3.29 -22.69 4.97
N PHE A 176 -2.14 -22.02 5.06
CA PHE A 176 -1.19 -21.95 3.95
C PHE A 176 -0.44 -23.27 3.74
N ALA A 177 -0.21 -24.04 4.82
CA ALA A 177 0.67 -25.21 4.80
C ALA A 177 1.97 -24.89 4.02
N GLU A 178 2.37 -25.75 3.08
CA GLU A 178 3.55 -25.52 2.22
C GLU A 178 3.21 -24.80 0.90
N LYS A 179 1.96 -24.37 0.71
CA LYS A 179 1.53 -23.73 -0.54
C LYS A 179 2.04 -22.30 -0.60
N ARG A 180 2.46 -21.86 -1.79
CA ARG A 180 2.86 -20.46 -2.05
C ARG A 180 1.68 -19.49 -2.10
N TRP A 181 0.54 -19.99 -2.57
CA TRP A 181 -0.69 -19.24 -2.71
C TRP A 181 -1.85 -20.11 -2.25
N ILE A 182 -2.85 -19.49 -1.64
CA ILE A 182 -4.12 -20.14 -1.35
C ILE A 182 -5.29 -19.32 -1.88
N ASP A 183 -6.38 -20.01 -2.20
CA ASP A 183 -7.67 -19.37 -2.46
C ASP A 183 -8.21 -18.71 -1.18
N ILE A 184 -9.08 -17.74 -1.35
CA ILE A 184 -9.72 -17.01 -0.24
C ILE A 184 -11.07 -17.66 0.00
N ASP A 185 -11.08 -18.65 0.88
CA ASP A 185 -12.27 -19.30 1.42
C ASP A 185 -12.87 -18.53 2.61
N ASP A 186 -12.08 -17.63 3.20
CA ASP A 186 -12.41 -16.81 4.37
C ASP A 186 -11.88 -15.39 4.12
N SER A 187 -12.79 -14.41 4.01
CA SER A 187 -12.43 -13.02 3.73
C SER A 187 -11.53 -12.40 4.80
N LYS A 188 -11.45 -13.00 6.00
CA LYS A 188 -10.53 -12.58 7.05
C LYS A 188 -9.07 -12.69 6.66
N LEU A 189 -8.72 -13.53 5.69
CA LEU A 189 -7.36 -13.55 5.12
C LEU A 189 -6.96 -12.18 4.56
N LEU A 190 -7.92 -11.35 4.16
CA LEU A 190 -7.68 -10.02 3.61
C LEU A 190 -7.66 -8.92 4.67
N ASP A 191 -8.05 -9.19 5.92
CA ASP A 191 -8.23 -8.18 6.97
C ASP A 191 -6.92 -7.73 7.63
N TYR A 192 -5.79 -8.37 7.33
CA TYR A 192 -4.53 -8.10 8.01
C TYR A 192 -3.67 -7.15 7.20
N GLU A 193 -3.19 -6.07 7.84
CA GLU A 193 -2.21 -5.17 7.25
C GLU A 193 -1.01 -5.97 6.74
N SER A 194 -0.44 -5.54 5.61
CA SER A 194 0.60 -6.26 4.86
C SER A 194 0.19 -7.61 4.26
N ALA A 195 -1.08 -8.04 4.34
CA ALA A 195 -1.55 -9.19 3.57
C ALA A 195 -1.41 -8.90 2.08
N GLN A 196 -0.76 -9.80 1.35
CA GLN A 196 -0.48 -9.64 -0.06
C GLN A 196 -1.24 -10.67 -0.88
N PHE A 197 -1.76 -10.28 -2.03
CA PHE A 197 -2.41 -11.19 -2.95
C PHE A 197 -2.06 -10.88 -4.40
N LEU A 198 -2.11 -11.93 -5.21
CA LEU A 198 -1.91 -11.84 -6.65
C LEU A 198 -3.24 -11.58 -7.34
N LEU A 199 -3.22 -10.76 -8.39
CA LEU A 199 -4.34 -10.53 -9.29
C LEU A 199 -3.93 -10.92 -10.70
N ILE A 200 -4.75 -11.75 -11.33
CA ILE A 200 -4.60 -12.14 -12.73
C ILE A 200 -5.90 -11.81 -13.44
N GLY A 201 -5.82 -11.06 -14.54
CA GLY A 201 -6.98 -10.71 -15.34
C GLY A 201 -7.72 -11.95 -15.86
N ALA A 202 -9.03 -12.01 -15.66
CA ALA A 202 -9.86 -13.13 -16.10
C ALA A 202 -10.83 -12.72 -17.22
N HIS A 203 -11.81 -11.87 -16.93
CA HIS A 203 -12.82 -11.41 -17.89
C HIS A 203 -13.08 -9.91 -17.75
N ASP A 204 -13.30 -9.23 -18.88
CA ASP A 204 -13.66 -7.80 -18.93
C ASP A 204 -15.19 -7.59 -19.03
N ALA A 205 -15.97 -8.67 -18.99
CA ALA A 205 -17.42 -8.65 -18.91
C ALA A 205 -17.94 -9.60 -17.82
N LEU A 206 -18.83 -9.11 -16.95
CA LEU A 206 -19.41 -9.94 -15.87
C LEU A 206 -20.42 -10.97 -16.38
N SER A 207 -20.91 -10.80 -17.61
CA SER A 207 -21.77 -11.81 -18.24
C SER A 207 -21.08 -13.18 -18.34
N GLU A 208 -19.75 -13.22 -18.42
CA GLU A 208 -18.95 -14.46 -18.45
C GLU A 208 -18.82 -15.12 -17.07
N GLU A 209 -19.04 -14.35 -16.00
CA GLU A 209 -19.00 -14.85 -14.62
C GLU A 209 -20.36 -15.33 -14.10
N GLU A 210 -21.44 -15.07 -14.84
CA GLU A 210 -22.82 -15.41 -14.46
C GLU A 210 -23.24 -14.84 -13.09
N ILE A 211 -22.69 -13.68 -12.73
CA ILE A 211 -23.05 -12.95 -11.51
C ILE A 211 -23.74 -11.63 -11.84
N THR A 212 -24.52 -11.12 -10.88
CA THR A 212 -25.08 -9.78 -10.95
C THR A 212 -24.69 -9.02 -9.70
N LEU A 213 -24.14 -7.82 -9.89
CA LEU A 213 -23.78 -6.90 -8.81
C LEU A 213 -24.85 -5.83 -8.72
N GLY A 214 -25.64 -5.90 -7.65
CA GLY A 214 -26.63 -4.88 -7.29
C GLY A 214 -26.15 -4.01 -6.12
N GLY A 215 -26.75 -2.83 -5.98
CA GLY A 215 -26.43 -1.87 -4.92
C GLY A 215 -26.19 -0.46 -5.47
N LYS A 216 -26.24 0.53 -4.58
CA LYS A 216 -25.95 1.93 -4.89
C LYS A 216 -24.83 2.40 -3.96
N PRO A 217 -23.56 2.23 -4.37
CA PRO A 217 -22.44 2.65 -3.55
C PRO A 217 -22.49 4.17 -3.31
N ASN A 218 -21.87 4.61 -2.21
CA ASN A 218 -21.76 6.04 -1.89
C ASN A 218 -20.42 6.33 -1.20
N LEU A 219 -19.38 6.52 -2.00
CA LEU A 219 -17.99 6.74 -1.59
C LEU A 219 -17.87 7.79 -0.50
N PHE A 220 -18.44 8.98 -0.72
CA PHE A 220 -18.29 10.09 0.21
C PHE A 220 -18.98 9.82 1.55
N LYS A 221 -20.18 9.22 1.55
CA LYS A 221 -20.88 8.85 2.77
C LYS A 221 -20.17 7.72 3.51
N THR A 222 -19.79 6.66 2.80
CA THR A 222 -19.17 5.46 3.36
C THR A 222 -17.83 5.79 4.01
N LEU A 223 -16.97 6.53 3.32
CA LEU A 223 -15.64 6.90 3.81
C LEU A 223 -15.64 8.16 4.69
N GLY A 224 -16.80 8.79 4.91
CA GLY A 224 -16.91 10.01 5.71
C GLY A 224 -16.19 11.23 5.09
N LEU A 225 -16.07 11.25 3.77
CA LEU A 225 -15.43 12.32 3.02
C LEU A 225 -16.45 13.42 2.67
N LYS A 226 -15.97 14.67 2.56
CA LYS A 226 -16.80 15.79 2.11
C LYS A 226 -16.55 16.01 0.61
N LYS A 227 -17.53 15.67 -0.24
CA LYS A 227 -17.42 15.80 -1.71
C LYS A 227 -16.89 17.17 -2.17
N ARG A 228 -17.36 18.26 -1.54
CA ARG A 228 -16.93 19.63 -1.85
C ARG A 228 -15.44 19.93 -1.57
N ASN A 229 -14.77 19.10 -0.77
CA ASN A 229 -13.36 19.26 -0.43
C ASN A 229 -12.48 18.33 -1.27
N TRP A 230 -13.05 17.52 -2.16
CA TRP A 230 -12.31 16.47 -2.87
C TRP A 230 -12.40 16.67 -4.38
N PRO A 231 -11.28 16.53 -5.11
CA PRO A 231 -11.31 16.54 -6.56
C PRO A 231 -12.17 15.39 -7.08
N THR A 232 -13.18 15.70 -7.88
CA THR A 232 -14.17 14.73 -8.38
C THR A 232 -14.13 14.54 -9.89
N GLU A 233 -13.32 15.34 -10.62
CA GLU A 233 -13.29 15.28 -12.08
C GLU A 233 -12.79 13.92 -12.61
N ALA A 234 -11.88 13.26 -11.89
CA ALA A 234 -11.45 11.90 -12.21
C ALA A 234 -12.58 10.88 -12.03
N LEU A 235 -13.37 11.00 -10.97
CA LEU A 235 -14.52 10.13 -10.72
C LEU A 235 -15.68 10.38 -11.70
N GLU A 236 -16.01 11.64 -11.98
CA GLU A 236 -17.24 12.00 -12.71
C GLU A 236 -17.04 12.16 -14.21
N ALA A 237 -15.94 12.78 -14.63
CA ALA A 237 -15.64 13.06 -16.04
C ALA A 237 -14.56 12.14 -16.61
N GLY A 238 -13.95 11.30 -15.77
CA GLY A 238 -12.88 10.39 -16.18
C GLY A 238 -11.61 11.11 -16.65
N LYS A 239 -11.34 12.32 -16.17
CA LYS A 239 -10.11 13.07 -16.50
C LYS A 239 -9.19 13.11 -15.29
N LEU A 240 -7.89 12.95 -15.52
CA LEU A 240 -6.91 13.09 -14.44
C LEU A 240 -7.02 14.51 -13.87
N SER A 241 -7.06 14.59 -12.54
CA SER A 241 -7.10 15.83 -11.77
C SER A 241 -5.92 15.93 -10.81
N GLU A 242 -5.76 17.11 -10.25
CA GLU A 242 -4.74 17.46 -9.25
C GLU A 242 -5.36 17.50 -7.84
N PRO A 243 -4.53 17.40 -6.79
CA PRO A 243 -4.97 17.65 -5.43
C PRO A 243 -5.45 19.10 -5.28
N GLN A 244 -6.47 19.33 -4.45
CA GLN A 244 -7.08 20.63 -4.19
C GLN A 244 -6.98 21.07 -2.73
N MET A 245 -6.69 20.15 -1.80
CA MET A 245 -6.58 20.51 -0.39
C MET A 245 -5.17 20.95 -0.07
N GLU A 246 -5.05 22.16 0.48
CA GLU A 246 -3.89 22.54 1.28
C GLU A 246 -3.92 21.68 2.56
N PRO A 247 -2.81 21.05 2.95
CA PRO A 247 -2.73 20.37 4.24
C PRO A 247 -3.02 21.34 5.38
N GLU A 248 -3.73 20.88 6.41
CA GLU A 248 -3.83 21.66 7.64
C GLU A 248 -2.42 21.75 8.26
N THR A 249 -1.82 22.94 8.27
CA THR A 249 -0.56 23.22 8.97
C THR A 249 -0.69 22.76 10.41
N ARG A 250 -0.09 21.62 10.77
CA ARG A 250 -0.02 21.18 12.16
C ARG A 250 1.37 21.47 12.69
N GLU A 251 1.43 22.22 13.79
CA GLU A 251 2.68 22.27 14.57
C GLU A 251 3.11 20.82 14.89
N PRO A 252 4.39 20.47 14.68
CA PRO A 252 4.86 19.11 14.84
C PRO A 252 4.48 18.58 16.23
N ALA A 253 3.63 17.55 16.25
CA ALA A 253 3.32 16.82 17.47
C ALA A 253 4.50 15.91 17.81
N GLY A 254 5.55 16.49 18.37
CA GLY A 254 6.72 15.77 18.87
C GLY A 254 8.05 16.36 18.41
N ASP A 255 9.10 15.93 19.11
CA ASP A 255 10.48 16.28 18.83
C ASP A 255 10.91 15.75 17.43
N PRO A 256 11.23 16.62 16.45
CA PRO A 256 11.64 16.22 15.09
C PRO A 256 12.87 15.30 15.03
N SER A 257 13.62 15.19 16.13
CA SER A 257 14.72 14.23 16.26
C SER A 257 14.26 12.77 16.43
N LYS A 258 12.95 12.55 16.68
CA LYS A 258 12.32 11.23 16.84
C LYS A 258 11.46 10.91 15.62
N GLY A 259 12.07 10.36 14.57
CA GLY A 259 11.39 10.01 13.31
C GLY A 259 10.07 9.22 13.49
N GLY A 260 9.17 9.37 12.51
CA GLY A 260 7.78 8.89 12.57
C GLY A 260 7.60 7.39 12.87
N GLU A 261 6.52 7.09 13.61
CA GLU A 261 6.25 5.75 14.17
C GLU A 261 6.04 4.65 13.11
N ARG A 262 5.53 4.99 11.93
CA ARG A 262 5.18 4.02 10.87
C ARG A 262 6.40 3.43 10.14
N GLY A 263 7.48 4.19 9.97
CA GLY A 263 8.74 3.68 9.39
C GLY A 263 9.71 3.15 10.45
N GLY A 264 9.47 3.45 11.73
CA GLY A 264 10.43 3.24 12.80
C GLY A 264 10.67 1.77 13.14
N LYS A 265 9.62 0.95 13.34
CA LYS A 265 9.83 -0.39 13.91
C LYS A 265 10.60 -1.35 12.99
N ALA A 266 10.30 -1.37 11.69
CA ALA A 266 10.97 -2.25 10.74
C ALA A 266 12.39 -1.75 10.39
N ALA A 267 12.58 -0.44 10.20
CA ALA A 267 13.90 0.12 9.88
C ALA A 267 14.90 0.01 11.05
N ARG A 268 14.40 0.07 12.30
CA ARG A 268 15.21 -0.04 13.54
C ARG A 268 15.96 -1.36 13.69
N GLN A 269 15.54 -2.42 13.00
CA GLN A 269 16.16 -3.74 13.11
C GLN A 269 17.05 -4.11 11.90
N THR A 270 17.23 -3.20 10.95
CA THR A 270 18.04 -3.43 9.75
C THR A 270 19.42 -2.80 9.88
N SER A 271 20.42 -3.31 9.15
CA SER A 271 21.74 -2.68 9.02
C SER A 271 21.77 -1.42 8.12
N SER A 272 20.60 -0.81 7.86
CA SER A 272 20.48 0.40 7.04
C SER A 272 21.05 1.62 7.76
N ALA A 273 21.32 2.71 7.04
CA ALA A 273 21.78 3.96 7.64
C ALA A 273 20.84 4.49 8.74
N ALA A 274 19.53 4.22 8.62
CA ALA A 274 18.54 4.56 9.64
C ALA A 274 18.61 3.64 10.87
N GLY A 275 18.82 2.33 10.66
CA GLY A 275 19.00 1.37 11.75
C GLY A 275 20.32 1.58 12.51
N VAL A 276 21.41 1.88 11.80
CA VAL A 276 22.72 2.24 12.39
C VAL A 276 22.61 3.54 13.20
N ALA A 277 21.98 4.59 12.65
CA ALA A 277 21.78 5.84 13.38
C ALA A 277 20.93 5.65 14.65
N HIS A 278 19.94 4.74 14.62
CA HIS A 278 19.16 4.40 15.81
C HIS A 278 19.98 3.65 16.87
N ALA A 279 20.76 2.65 16.44
CA ALA A 279 21.65 1.89 17.32
C ALA A 279 22.70 2.77 18.01
N LEU A 280 23.09 3.87 17.37
CA LEU A 280 24.09 4.81 17.88
C LEU A 280 23.50 6.01 18.62
N LYS A 281 22.21 5.98 18.95
CA LYS A 281 21.56 7.07 19.68
C LYS A 281 22.29 7.33 21.00
N GLY A 282 22.66 8.59 21.24
CA GLY A 282 23.37 9.02 22.44
C GLY A 282 24.89 8.84 22.39
N VAL A 283 25.47 8.55 21.22
CA VAL A 283 26.93 8.65 21.04
C VAL A 283 27.36 10.11 21.02
N ASP A 284 28.43 10.42 21.74
CA ASP A 284 29.09 11.72 21.70
C ASP A 284 30.12 11.75 20.56
N PHE A 285 30.17 12.87 19.84
CA PHE A 285 31.16 13.09 18.78
C PHE A 285 32.19 14.16 19.21
N PRO A 286 33.44 14.07 18.73
CA PRO A 286 33.96 13.04 17.84
C PRO A 286 34.20 11.69 18.53
N CYS A 287 34.04 10.60 17.78
CA CYS A 287 34.24 9.25 18.31
C CYS A 287 34.96 8.33 17.33
N ASN A 288 35.48 7.20 17.82
CA ASN A 288 36.11 6.19 17.00
C ASN A 288 35.21 4.95 16.83
N LYS A 289 35.63 4.01 15.98
CA LYS A 289 34.91 2.76 15.72
C LYS A 289 34.57 1.97 16.99
N ALA A 290 35.48 1.92 17.97
CA ALA A 290 35.25 1.18 19.21
C ALA A 290 34.12 1.81 20.04
N ASP A 291 34.04 3.14 20.06
CA ASP A 291 32.96 3.88 20.74
C ASP A 291 31.61 3.65 20.06
N LEU A 292 31.58 3.62 18.73
CA LEU A 292 30.38 3.30 17.96
C LEU A 292 29.87 1.88 18.29
N ILE A 293 30.76 0.88 18.29
CA ILE A 293 30.40 -0.50 18.62
C ILE A 293 29.93 -0.61 20.09
N LYS A 294 30.61 0.09 21.00
CA LYS A 294 30.24 0.14 22.41
C LYS A 294 28.83 0.72 22.60
N GLN A 295 28.52 1.84 21.96
CA GLN A 295 27.21 2.46 22.02
C GLN A 295 26.12 1.57 21.40
N ALA A 296 26.40 0.95 20.25
CA ALA A 296 25.46 0.04 19.60
C ALA A 296 25.12 -1.17 20.47
N LYS A 297 26.11 -1.75 21.15
CA LYS A 297 25.89 -2.84 22.12
C LYS A 297 25.10 -2.38 23.34
N ALA A 298 25.40 -1.21 23.88
CA ALA A 298 24.66 -0.63 25.01
C ALA A 298 23.18 -0.40 24.67
N ASN A 299 22.88 -0.09 23.41
CA ASN A 299 21.53 0.08 22.89
C ASN A 299 20.88 -1.23 22.38
N HIS A 300 21.49 -2.40 22.64
CA HIS A 300 20.98 -3.71 22.22
C HIS A 300 20.74 -3.82 20.70
N ALA A 301 21.66 -3.29 19.88
CA ALA A 301 21.57 -3.40 18.43
C ALA A 301 21.64 -4.86 17.94
N ASN A 302 20.93 -5.15 16.84
CA ASN A 302 20.97 -6.45 16.16
C ASN A 302 22.38 -6.77 15.60
N ASP A 303 22.71 -8.05 15.47
CA ASP A 303 24.00 -8.55 15.01
C ASP A 303 24.40 -8.00 13.64
N ASP A 304 23.44 -7.76 12.74
CA ASP A 304 23.70 -7.16 11.43
C ASP A 304 24.24 -5.74 11.52
N VAL A 305 23.79 -4.95 12.50
CA VAL A 305 24.31 -3.60 12.75
C VAL A 305 25.73 -3.68 13.31
N ILE A 306 25.97 -4.61 14.24
CA ILE A 306 27.30 -4.84 14.81
C ILE A 306 28.29 -5.30 13.72
N LYS A 307 27.85 -6.15 12.80
CA LYS A 307 28.66 -6.62 11.66
C LYS A 307 29.08 -5.46 10.76
N VAL A 308 28.15 -4.59 10.36
CA VAL A 308 28.46 -3.39 9.56
C VAL A 308 29.42 -2.44 10.28
N LEU A 309 29.22 -2.19 11.58
CA LEU A 309 30.15 -1.36 12.35
C LEU A 309 31.54 -1.97 12.49
N ASN A 310 31.66 -3.31 12.45
CA ASN A 310 32.95 -3.99 12.42
C ASN A 310 33.70 -3.84 11.08
N GLU A 311 33.02 -3.48 9.99
CA GLU A 311 33.63 -3.24 8.68
C GLU A 311 34.14 -1.80 8.51
N PHE A 312 33.77 -0.90 9.43
CA PHE A 312 34.21 0.49 9.40
C PHE A 312 35.74 0.62 9.51
N SER A 313 36.27 1.63 8.82
CA SER A 313 37.69 2.01 8.93
C SER A 313 38.03 2.56 10.31
N GLN A 314 39.28 2.37 10.74
CA GLN A 314 39.82 2.91 11.99
C GLN A 314 40.16 4.40 11.85
N ARG A 315 39.13 5.21 11.62
CA ARG A 315 39.20 6.68 11.57
C ARG A 315 38.33 7.30 12.66
N GLN A 316 38.56 8.57 12.92
CA GLN A 316 37.70 9.37 13.77
C GLN A 316 36.48 9.83 12.95
N TYR A 317 35.31 9.75 13.56
CA TYR A 317 34.04 10.22 13.00
C TYR A 317 33.66 11.49 13.75
N GLU A 318 33.48 12.59 13.02
CA GLU A 318 33.20 13.91 13.61
C GLU A 318 31.70 14.12 13.80
N THR A 319 30.88 13.46 13.00
CA THR A 319 29.43 13.62 13.01
C THR A 319 28.70 12.32 12.68
N MET A 320 27.40 12.27 12.99
CA MET A 320 26.52 11.18 12.54
C MET A 320 26.45 11.09 11.00
N ALA A 321 26.67 12.19 10.28
CA ALA A 321 26.74 12.17 8.81
C ALA A 321 27.95 11.39 8.30
N ASP A 322 29.11 11.48 8.98
CA ASP A 322 30.32 10.71 8.64
C ASP A 322 30.12 9.21 8.85
N VAL A 323 29.39 8.86 9.91
CA VAL A 323 28.98 7.49 10.21
C VAL A 323 28.03 6.97 9.13
N GLN A 324 27.01 7.73 8.74
CA GLN A 324 26.09 7.33 7.67
C GLN A 324 26.78 7.19 6.32
N LYS A 325 27.74 8.07 6.01
CA LYS A 325 28.58 7.95 4.82
C LYS A 325 29.38 6.64 4.85
N ALA A 326 29.97 6.29 6.01
CA ALA A 326 30.70 5.04 6.17
C ALA A 326 29.81 3.79 6.02
N VAL A 327 28.52 3.84 6.42
CA VAL A 327 27.56 2.75 6.12
C VAL A 327 27.43 2.53 4.61
N GLY A 328 27.46 3.59 3.81
CA GLY A 328 27.43 3.50 2.35
C GLY A 328 28.76 3.06 1.72
N GLU A 329 29.88 3.16 2.44
CA GLU A 329 31.20 2.74 1.96
C GLU A 329 31.45 1.23 2.18
N VAL A 330 30.76 0.61 3.15
CA VAL A 330 30.92 -0.82 3.49
C VAL A 330 29.84 -1.75 2.94
N ARG A 331 28.83 -1.19 2.25
CA ARG A 331 27.78 -1.94 1.56
C ARG A 331 28.02 -1.96 0.06
#